data_AF-A0A8B6GHT5-F1
#
_entry.id   AF-A0A8B6GHT5-F1
#
_cell.length_a   1.000
_cell.length_b   1.000
_cell.length_c   1.000
_cell.angle_alpha   90.00
_cell.angle_beta   90.00
_cell.angle_gamma   90.00
#
_symmetry.space_group_name_H-M   'P 1'
#
loop_
_entity.id
_entity.type
_entity.pdbx_description
1 polymer ?
#
loop_
_entity_poly.entity_id
_entity_poly.type
_entity_poly.pdbx_seq_one_letter_code
_entity_poly.pdbx_strand_id
1 'polypeptide(L)' 'MSVAMGEEKKIAIDKNRYHEGIPSVTVICDAGWSKRSHKHTYNALGGVAVIIGAETKKILHVGIRNKYTVTFATETNP' A
#
# COMPACT_ATOMS: atom_id res chain seq x y z
N MET A 1 1.13 -7.12 -7.72
CA MET A 1 -0.06 -6.45 -7.12
C MET A 1 -1.34 -6.67 -7.91
N SER A 2 -1.34 -6.60 -9.25
CA SER A 2 -2.58 -6.77 -10.05
C SER A 2 -3.33 -8.09 -9.81
N VAL A 3 -2.60 -9.20 -9.63
CA VAL A 3 -3.19 -10.53 -9.36
C VAL A 3 -3.94 -10.57 -8.03
N ALA A 4 -3.35 -10.00 -6.96
CA ALA A 4 -3.97 -9.99 -5.63
C ALA A 4 -5.27 -9.17 -5.60
N MET A 5 -5.31 -8.03 -6.31
CA MET A 5 -6.55 -7.25 -6.46
C MET A 5 -7.61 -7.99 -7.27
N GLY A 6 -7.20 -8.73 -8.31
CA GLY A 6 -8.10 -9.54 -9.11
C GLY A 6 -8.78 -10.66 -8.31
N GLU A 7 -8.06 -11.28 -7.39
CA GLU A 7 -8.60 -12.30 -6.49
C GLU A 7 -9.61 -11.72 -5.48
N GLU A 8 -9.28 -10.63 -4.80
CA GLU A 8 -10.22 -9.92 -3.91
C GLU A 8 -11.48 -9.47 -4.65
N LYS A 9 -11.33 -8.99 -5.90
CA LYS A 9 -12.47 -8.61 -6.75
C LYS A 9 -13.37 -9.80 -7.06
N LYS A 10 -12.80 -10.97 -7.38
CA LYS A 10 -13.58 -12.20 -7.62
C LYS A 10 -14.35 -12.60 -6.36
N ILE A 11 -13.69 -12.58 -5.21
CA ILE A 11 -14.33 -12.89 -3.92
C ILE A 11 -15.48 -11.92 -3.62
N ALA A 12 -15.32 -10.62 -3.92
CA ALA A 12 -16.39 -9.64 -3.75
C ALA A 12 -17.59 -9.93 -4.66
N ILE A 13 -17.34 -10.31 -5.92
CA ILE A 13 -18.40 -10.72 -6.88
C ILE A 13 -19.11 -11.98 -6.38
N ASP A 14 -18.36 -13.00 -5.96
CA ASP A 14 -18.91 -14.28 -5.49
C ASP A 14 -19.75 -14.10 -4.21
N LYS A 15 -19.35 -13.18 -3.33
CA LYS A 15 -20.10 -12.82 -2.11
C LYS A 15 -21.22 -11.81 -2.36
N ASN A 16 -21.46 -11.43 -3.62
CA ASN A 16 -22.45 -10.43 -4.04
C ASN A 16 -22.31 -9.08 -3.30
N ARG A 17 -21.08 -8.67 -3.00
CA ARG A 17 -20.75 -7.41 -2.32
C ARG A 17 -20.57 -6.31 -3.36
N TYR A 18 -21.58 -5.46 -3.49
CA TYR A 18 -21.56 -4.32 -4.40
C TYR A 18 -21.87 -3.03 -3.65
N HIS A 19 -21.19 -1.96 -4.03
CA HIS A 19 -21.51 -0.60 -3.65
C HIS A 19 -21.74 0.18 -4.94
N GLU A 20 -22.96 0.69 -5.14
CA GLU A 20 -23.34 1.45 -6.34
C GLU A 20 -23.04 0.74 -7.68
N GLY A 21 -23.20 -0.59 -7.71
CA GLY A 21 -22.93 -1.41 -8.91
C GLY A 21 -21.44 -1.75 -9.13
N ILE A 22 -20.55 -1.31 -8.24
CA ILE A 22 -19.12 -1.62 -8.27
C ILE A 22 -18.81 -2.67 -7.19
N PRO A 23 -18.07 -3.75 -7.50
CA PRO A 23 -17.66 -4.73 -6.50
C PRO A 23 -16.90 -4.07 -5.35
N SER A 24 -17.38 -4.25 -4.13
CA SER A 24 -16.81 -3.64 -2.92
C SER A 24 -15.99 -4.66 -2.14
N VAL A 25 -14.74 -4.27 -1.82
CA VAL A 25 -13.76 -5.11 -1.14
C VAL A 25 -13.44 -4.48 0.22
N THR A 26 -13.44 -5.31 1.27
CA THR A 26 -12.99 -4.89 2.60
C THR A 26 -11.46 -4.93 2.65
N VAL A 27 -10.86 -3.82 3.08
CA VAL A 27 -9.40 -3.70 3.21
C VAL A 27 -9.00 -3.30 4.62
N ILE A 28 -7.81 -3.70 5.02
CA ILE A 28 -7.13 -3.26 6.23
C ILE A 28 -6.04 -2.28 5.80
N CYS A 29 -6.08 -1.08 6.37
CA CYS A 29 -5.10 -0.03 6.11
C CYS A 29 -4.13 0.06 7.29
N ASP A 30 -2.83 0.04 7.00
CA ASP A 30 -1.78 0.29 7.98
C ASP A 30 -0.83 1.36 7.44
N ALA A 31 -0.26 2.16 8.33
CA ALA A 31 0.68 3.20 7.95
C ALA A 31 1.63 3.52 9.10
N GLY A 32 2.87 3.87 8.75
CA GLY A 32 3.90 4.19 9.72
C GLY A 32 4.86 5.23 9.21
N TRP A 33 5.35 6.06 10.13
CA TRP A 33 6.54 6.89 9.92
C TRP A 33 7.72 6.20 10.59
N SER A 34 8.83 6.06 9.86
CA SER A 34 10.06 5.58 10.47
C SER A 34 10.50 6.56 11.55
N LYS A 35 11.06 6.09 12.66
CA LYS A 35 11.60 6.95 13.71
C LYS A 35 13.11 7.04 13.58
N ARG A 36 13.69 8.25 13.63
CA ARG A 36 15.16 8.39 13.73
C ARG A 36 15.60 8.21 15.19
N SER A 37 16.66 7.45 15.40
CA SER A 37 17.16 7.08 16.73
C SER A 37 18.29 7.97 17.27
N HIS A 38 18.85 8.90 16.48
CA HIS A 38 20.04 9.64 16.88
C HIS A 38 19.73 11.00 17.54
N LYS A 39 20.02 11.11 18.85
CA LYS A 39 20.05 12.33 19.71
C LYS A 39 18.78 13.19 19.81
N HIS A 40 17.84 13.11 18.87
CA HIS A 40 16.57 13.84 18.90
C HIS A 40 15.40 12.96 18.43
N THR A 41 14.29 13.00 19.16
CA THR A 41 13.11 12.18 18.93
C THR A 41 12.18 12.87 17.92
N TYR A 42 12.43 12.72 16.63
CA TYR A 42 11.52 13.19 15.58
C TYR A 42 11.16 12.06 14.61
N ASN A 43 9.96 12.14 14.03
CA ASN A 43 9.53 11.24 12.97
C ASN A 43 10.39 11.50 11.73
N ALA A 44 10.91 10.44 11.12
CA ALA A 44 11.64 10.55 9.87
C ALA A 44 10.71 11.12 8.78
N LEU A 45 11.32 11.79 7.81
CA LEU A 45 10.61 12.39 6.68
C LEU A 45 10.19 11.35 5.62
N GLY A 46 10.34 10.06 5.95
CA GLY A 46 9.88 8.91 5.21
C GLY A 46 8.71 8.25 5.95
N GLY A 47 7.59 8.10 5.25
CA GLY A 47 6.42 7.35 5.72
C GLY A 47 6.00 6.32 4.68
N VAL A 48 5.38 5.25 5.16
CA VAL A 48 4.80 4.18 4.33
C VAL A 48 3.33 4.01 4.70
N ALA A 49 2.51 3.75 3.70
CA ALA A 49 1.13 3.31 3.84
C ALA A 49 0.93 2.02 3.05
N VAL A 50 0.17 1.08 3.62
CA VAL A 50 -0.09 -0.23 3.04
C VAL A 50 -1.59 -0.50 3.08
N ILE A 51 -2.12 -1.00 1.97
CA ILE A 51 -3.50 -1.50 1.87
C ILE A 51 -3.42 -3.01 1.72
N ILE A 52 -4.11 -3.73 2.61
CA ILE A 52 -4.12 -5.19 2.69
C ILE A 52 -5.55 -5.68 2.46
N GLY A 53 -5.73 -6.70 1.63
CA GLY A 53 -7.03 -7.33 1.43
C GLY A 53 -7.46 -8.11 2.68
N ALA A 54 -8.68 -7.91 3.17
CA ALA A 54 -9.12 -8.54 4.41
C ALA A 54 -9.33 -10.06 4.27
N GLU A 55 -9.69 -10.53 3.08
CA GLU A 55 -10.03 -11.94 2.82
C GLU A 55 -8.78 -12.73 2.46
N THR A 56 -8.00 -12.22 1.50
CA THR A 56 -6.78 -12.86 1.01
C THR A 56 -5.57 -12.61 1.92
N LYS A 57 -5.63 -11.57 2.78
CA LYS A 57 -4.51 -11.05 3.58
C LYS A 57 -3.29 -10.65 2.76
N LYS A 58 -3.47 -10.46 1.45
CA LYS A 58 -2.41 -10.04 0.52
C LYS A 58 -2.30 -8.52 0.48
N ILE A 59 -1.10 -8.04 0.20
CA ILE A 59 -0.86 -6.61 0.01
C ILE A 59 -1.38 -6.17 -1.35
N LEU A 60 -2.33 -5.23 -1.34
CA LEU A 60 -2.94 -4.67 -2.55
C LEU A 60 -2.18 -3.42 -3.02
N HIS A 61 -1.70 -2.61 -2.09
CA HIS A 61 -0.97 -1.37 -2.38
C HIS A 61 0.09 -1.08 -1.32
N VAL A 62 1.23 -0.52 -1.74
CA VAL A 62 2.24 0.07 -0.86
C VAL A 62 2.59 1.45 -1.42
N GLY A 63 2.32 2.49 -0.63
CA GLY A 63 2.67 3.86 -0.93
C GLY A 63 3.82 4.31 -0.03
N ILE A 64 4.90 4.82 -0.62
CA ILE A 64 6.04 5.36 0.13
C ILE A 64 6.11 6.85 -0.17
N ARG A 65 6.17 7.67 0.88
CA ARG A 65 6.44 9.11 0.78
C ARG A 65 7.76 9.40 1.48
N ASN A 66 8.73 9.94 0.77
CA ASN A 66 9.97 10.44 1.33
C ASN A 66 10.18 11.90 0.88
N LYS A 67 10.45 12.81 1.84
CA LYS A 67 10.72 14.23 1.52
C LYS A 67 12.07 14.43 0.83
N TYR A 68 13.05 13.57 1.07
CA TYR A 68 14.39 13.67 0.49
C TYR A 68 14.73 12.40 -0.28
N THR A 69 14.55 12.45 -1.59
CA THR A 69 14.93 11.35 -2.49
C THR A 69 16.36 11.61 -2.97
N VAL A 70 17.33 10.82 -2.49
CA VAL A 70 18.62 10.69 -3.17
C VAL A 70 18.52 9.48 -4.09
N THR A 71 17.94 9.68 -5.27
CA THR A 71 17.97 8.68 -6.34
C THR A 71 19.33 8.75 -7.02
N PHE A 72 20.23 7.83 -6.69
CA PHE A 72 21.26 7.44 -7.65
C PHE A 72 20.57 6.53 -8.66
N ALA A 73 20.00 7.14 -9.70
CA ALA A 73 19.56 6.38 -10.87
C ALA A 73 20.84 5.90 -11.57
N THR A 74 21.11 4.60 -11.54
CA THR A 74 22.04 3.99 -12.49
C THR A 74 21.48 4.28 -13.88
N GLU A 75 22.27 4.91 -14.75
CA GLU A 75 21.91 5.15 -16.15
C GLU A 75 21.41 3.85 -16.80
N THR A 76 20.11 3.79 -17.08
CA THR A 76 19.60 3.01 -18.19
C THR A 76 19.07 4.02 -19.19
N ASN A 77 19.91 4.31 -20.19
CA ASN A 77 19.62 5.16 -21.34
C ASN A 77 19.71 4.26 -22.59
N PRO A 78 19.10 4.66 -23.70
CA PRO A 78 17.68 4.63 -24.05
C PRO A 78 17.24 3.35 -24.77
#